data_AF-A0A525IB08-F1
#
_entry.id   AF-A0A525IB08-F1
#
_cell.length_a   1.000
_cell.length_b   1.000
_cell.length_c   1.000
_cell.angle_alpha   90.00
_cell.angle_beta   90.00
_cell.angle_gamma   90.00
#
_symmetry.space_group_name_H-M   'P 1'
#
loop_
_entity.id
_entity.type
_entity.pdbx_description
1 polymer ?
#
loop_
_entity_poly.entity_id
_entity_poly.type
_entity_poly.pdbx_seq_one_letter_code
_entity_poly.pdbx_strand_id
1 'polypeptide(L)' 'MLERVQSWPEEDQEELAEVAREIESRRSGVYRLSDEERTAVRAGMEDARRGDFASDAEMDEFYRLHHRA' A
#
# COMPACT_ATOMS: atom_id res chain seq x y z
N MET A 1 -21.19 17.46 -7.29
CA MET A 1 -20.20 17.50 -6.18
C MET A 1 -18.99 16.65 -6.57
N LEU A 2 -19.16 15.35 -6.84
CA LEU A 2 -18.08 14.48 -7.33
C LEU A 2 -17.51 14.92 -8.69
N GLU A 3 -18.33 15.51 -9.56
CA GLU A 3 -17.85 16.03 -10.86
C GLU A 3 -16.77 17.11 -10.72
N ARG A 4 -16.75 17.85 -9.61
CA ARG A 4 -15.72 18.86 -9.34
C ARG A 4 -14.38 18.24 -8.93
N VAL A 5 -14.40 17.04 -8.37
CA VAL A 5 -13.17 16.30 -7.98
C VAL A 5 -12.32 15.99 -9.21
N GLN A 6 -12.95 15.70 -10.36
CA GLN A 6 -12.22 15.42 -11.61
C GLN A 6 -11.35 16.59 -12.09
N SER A 7 -11.61 17.81 -11.62
CA SER A 7 -10.82 19.00 -11.94
C SER A 7 -9.73 19.33 -10.93
N TRP A 8 -9.60 18.54 -9.86
CA TRP A 8 -8.55 18.74 -8.84
C TRP A 8 -7.20 18.29 -9.38
N PRO A 9 -6.09 18.78 -8.78
CA PRO A 9 -4.78 18.15 -8.93
C PRO A 9 -4.83 16.64 -8.69
N GLU A 10 -3.97 15.90 -9.38
CA GLU A 10 -3.92 14.43 -9.31
C GLU A 10 -3.67 13.93 -7.89
N GLU A 11 -2.76 14.58 -7.16
CA GLU A 11 -2.45 14.30 -5.76
C GLU A 11 -3.70 14.37 -4.85
N ASP A 12 -4.53 15.40 -5.01
CA ASP A 12 -5.77 15.56 -4.25
C ASP A 12 -6.82 14.50 -4.62
N GLN A 13 -6.84 14.05 -5.88
CA GLN A 13 -7.73 12.97 -6.32
C GLN A 13 -7.29 11.62 -5.75
N GLU A 14 -5.98 11.37 -5.70
CA GLU A 14 -5.39 10.18 -5.10
C GLU A 14 -5.62 10.11 -3.60
N GLU A 15 -5.42 11.22 -2.88
CA GLU A 15 -5.70 11.32 -1.45
C GLU A 15 -7.18 10.98 -1.17
N LEU A 16 -8.11 11.56 -1.94
CA LEU A 16 -9.53 11.25 -1.79
C LEU A 16 -9.84 9.77 -2.09
N ALA A 17 -9.19 9.18 -3.10
CA ALA A 17 -9.36 7.77 -3.45
C ALA A 17 -8.83 6.84 -2.35
N GLU A 18 -7.75 7.22 -1.65
CA GLU A 18 -7.25 6.50 -0.48
C GLU A 18 -8.25 6.53 0.68
N VAL A 19 -8.77 7.72 1.03
CA VAL A 19 -9.78 7.86 2.09
C VAL A 19 -11.06 7.09 1.76
N ALA A 20 -11.49 7.10 0.50
CA ALA A 20 -12.65 6.33 0.06
C ALA A 20 -12.45 4.82 0.26
N ARG A 21 -11.28 4.29 -0.13
CA ARG A 21 -10.92 2.87 0.08
C ARG A 21 -10.89 2.51 1.57
N GLU A 22 -10.39 3.39 2.42
CA GLU A 22 -10.38 3.16 3.87
C GLU A 22 -11.80 3.08 4.45
N ILE A 23 -12.69 4.00 4.03
CA ILE A 23 -14.10 3.99 4.45
C ILE A 23 -14.80 2.72 3.99
N GLU A 24 -14.56 2.29 2.75
CA GLU A 24 -15.12 1.05 2.20
C GLU A 24 -14.61 -0.17 2.97
N SER A 25 -13.31 -0.24 3.27
CA SER A 25 -12.69 -1.32 4.04
C SER A 25 -13.30 -1.46 5.44
N ARG A 26 -13.48 -0.34 6.15
CA ARG A 26 -14.14 -0.34 7.48
C ARG A 26 -15.58 -0.87 7.43
N ARG A 27 -16.27 -0.71 6.29
CA ARG A 27 -17.69 -1.10 6.14
C ARG A 27 -17.87 -2.53 5.64
N SER A 28 -17.03 -2.97 4.70
CA SER A 28 -17.11 -4.31 4.11
C SER A 28 -16.28 -5.34 4.89
N GLY A 29 -15.31 -4.89 5.68
CA GLY A 29 -14.27 -5.72 6.26
C GLY A 29 -13.24 -6.20 5.23
N VAL A 30 -13.31 -5.73 3.99
CA VAL A 30 -12.48 -6.17 2.85
C VAL A 30 -11.82 -4.94 2.23
N TYR A 31 -10.49 -4.87 2.32
CA TYR A 31 -9.70 -3.88 1.60
C TYR A 31 -9.53 -4.29 0.14
N ARG A 32 -9.98 -3.42 -0.78
CA ARG A 32 -9.76 -3.60 -2.21
C ARG A 32 -8.47 -2.89 -2.61
N LEU A 33 -7.46 -3.68 -2.95
CA LEU A 33 -6.18 -3.18 -3.49
C LEU A 33 -6.41 -2.36 -4.77
N SER A 34 -5.68 -1.26 -4.91
CA SER A 34 -5.46 -0.57 -6.18
C SER A 34 -4.72 -1.49 -7.17
N ASP A 35 -4.71 -1.14 -8.44
CA ASP A 35 -3.99 -1.93 -9.45
C ASP A 35 -2.47 -1.94 -9.23
N GLU A 36 -1.94 -0.83 -8.70
CA GLU A 36 -0.53 -0.72 -8.29
C GLU A 36 -0.23 -1.62 -7.10
N GLU A 37 -1.00 -1.52 -6.01
CA GLU A 37 -0.84 -2.36 -4.82
C GLU A 37 -0.96 -3.85 -5.19
N ARG A 38 -1.92 -4.18 -6.05
CA ARG A 38 -2.11 -5.55 -6.54
C ARG A 38 -0.94 -6.05 -7.35
N THR A 39 -0.28 -5.18 -8.09
CA THR A 39 0.95 -5.50 -8.85
C THR A 39 2.12 -5.71 -7.90
N ALA A 40 2.30 -4.82 -6.91
CA ALA A 40 3.33 -4.95 -5.88
C ALA A 40 3.19 -6.25 -5.09
N VAL A 41 1.96 -6.60 -4.66
CA VAL A 41 1.70 -7.86 -3.95
C VAL A 41 2.03 -9.08 -4.81
N ARG A 42 1.72 -9.05 -6.11
CA ARG A 42 2.10 -10.15 -7.02
C ARG A 42 3.60 -10.29 -7.14
N ALA A 43 4.34 -9.19 -7.30
CA ALA A 43 5.79 -9.21 -7.36
C ALA A 43 6.38 -9.83 -6.08
N GLY A 44 5.95 -9.36 -4.90
CA GLY A 44 6.41 -9.92 -3.63
C GLY A 44 6.07 -11.40 -3.44
N MET A 45 4.93 -11.87 -3.95
CA MET A 45 4.62 -13.31 -3.95
C MET A 45 5.55 -14.12 -4.86
N GLU A 46 6.02 -13.55 -5.96
CA GLU A 46 6.99 -14.21 -6.83
C GLU A 46 8.37 -14.25 -6.18
N ASP A 47 8.80 -13.17 -5.55
CA ASP A 47 10.05 -13.09 -4.77
C ASP A 47 10.05 -14.16 -3.66
N ALA A 48 8.96 -14.23 -2.89
CA ALA A 48 8.78 -15.21 -1.83
C ALA A 48 8.87 -16.66 -2.33
N ARG A 49 8.32 -16.97 -3.52
CA ARG A 49 8.43 -18.31 -4.13
C ARG A 49 9.86 -18.66 -4.52
N ARG A 50 10.67 -17.66 -4.87
CA ARG A 50 12.10 -17.84 -5.18
C ARG A 50 12.98 -17.87 -3.93
N GLY A 51 12.43 -17.50 -2.78
CA GLY A 51 13.18 -17.35 -1.53
C GLY A 51 13.97 -16.04 -1.47
N ASP A 52 13.62 -15.06 -2.31
CA ASP A 52 14.24 -13.74 -2.38
C ASP A 52 13.73 -12.87 -1.23
N PHE A 53 14.08 -13.24 0.00
CA PHE A 53 13.82 -12.45 1.20
C PHE A 53 15.08 -11.68 1.59
N ALA A 54 14.89 -10.57 2.29
CA ALA A 54 15.99 -9.91 3.00
C ALA A 54 16.65 -10.91 3.97
N SER A 55 17.97 -10.83 4.08
CA SER A 55 18.72 -11.64 5.03
C SER A 55 18.42 -11.22 6.47
N ASP A 56 18.69 -12.12 7.42
CA ASP A 56 18.54 -11.84 8.85
C ASP A 56 19.35 -10.59 9.27
N ALA A 57 20.54 -10.40 8.71
CA ALA A 57 21.40 -9.25 9.02
C ALA A 57 20.79 -7.92 8.54
N GLU A 58 20.17 -7.90 7.36
CA GLU A 58 19.46 -6.72 6.83
C GLU A 58 18.22 -6.40 7.69
N MET A 59 17.48 -7.43 8.12
CA MET A 59 16.32 -7.26 8.99
C MET A 59 16.71 -6.76 10.38
N ASP A 60 17.78 -7.29 10.97
CA ASP A 60 18.33 -6.81 12.26
C ASP A 60 18.74 -5.34 12.19
N GLU A 61 19.36 -4.93 11.07
CA GLU A 61 19.68 -3.52 10.83
C GLU A 61 18.43 -2.66 10.70
N PHE A 62 17.45 -3.09 9.91
CA PHE A 62 16.17 -2.39 9.76
C PHE A 62 15.50 -2.17 11.13
N TYR A 63 15.39 -3.23 11.95
CA TYR A 63 14.79 -3.10 13.28
C TYR A 63 15.59 -2.17 14.18
N ARG A 64 16.93 -2.22 14.18
CA ARG A 64 17.76 -1.32 14.97
C ARG A 64 17.58 0.15 14.59
N LEU A 65 17.35 0.45 13.31
CA LEU A 65 17.10 1.81 12.83
C LEU A 65 15.71 2.32 13.23
N HIS A 66 14.69 1.47 13.21
CA HIS A 66 13.28 1.88 13.38
C HIS A 66 12.68 1.59 14.77
N HIS A 67 13.31 0.76 15.59
CA HIS A 67 12.89 0.47 16.97
C HIS A 67 13.35 1.55 17.98
N ARG A 68 13.99 2.64 17.52
CA ARG A 68 14.41 3.76 18.37
C ARG A 68 13.44 4.96 18.33
N ALA A 69 12.14 4.69 18.24
CA ALA A 69 11.07 5.68 18.40
C ALA A 69 10.47 5.61 19.81
#